data_AF-A0A0S9QDD5-F1
#
_entry.id   AF-A0A0S9QDD5-F1
#
_cell.length_a   1.000
_cell.length_b   1.000
_cell.length_c   1.000
_cell.angle_alpha   90.00
_cell.angle_beta   90.00
_cell.angle_gamma   90.00
#
_symmetry.space_group_name_H-M   'P 1'
#
loop_
_entity.id
_entity.type
_entity.pdbx_description
1 polymer ?
#
loop_
_entity_poly.entity_id
_entity_poly.type
_entity_poly.pdbx_seq_one_letter_code
_entity_poly.pdbx_strand_id
1 'polypeptide(L)'
;MAMPSVAESVDEIQSAIAQLRSAAILDDDPLRSESAKRLQLQFAGITTSQELRAAARGALRLYSGGMGSFRDAGTSLVTPR
;
A
#
# COMPACT_ATOMS: atom_id res chain seq x y z
N MET A 1 7.78 -9.01 24.24
CA MET A 1 8.15 -8.70 22.84
C MET A 1 8.60 -7.25 22.80
N ALA A 2 9.82 -6.99 22.32
CA ALA A 2 10.24 -5.63 22.03
C ALA A 2 9.42 -5.09 20.84
N MET A 3 9.11 -3.80 20.82
CA MET A 3 8.47 -3.19 19.65
C MET A 3 9.47 -3.14 18.50
N PRO A 4 9.08 -3.52 17.27
CA PRO A 4 9.95 -3.41 16.11
C PRO A 4 10.32 -1.95 15.88
N SER A 5 11.55 -1.74 15.43
CA SER A 5 12.01 -0.45 14.94
C SER A 5 11.23 -0.03 13.69
N VAL A 6 11.35 1.26 13.34
CA VAL A 6 10.75 1.79 12.10
C VAL A 6 11.31 1.06 10.88
N ALA A 7 12.62 0.80 10.85
CA ALA A 7 13.28 0.11 9.75
C ALA A 7 12.72 -1.32 9.58
N GLU A 8 12.66 -2.10 10.66
CA GLU A 8 12.09 -3.46 10.63
C GLU A 8 10.63 -3.44 10.16
N SER A 9 9.84 -2.47 10.64
CA SER A 9 8.43 -2.33 10.25
C SER A 9 8.28 -1.98 8.76
N VAL A 10 9.12 -1.08 8.24
CA VAL A 10 9.09 -0.68 6.82
C VAL A 10 9.52 -1.83 5.92
N ASP A 11 10.56 -2.58 6.29
CA ASP A 11 11.03 -3.74 5.54
C ASP A 11 9.97 -4.84 5.46
N GLU A 12 9.29 -5.13 6.58
CA GLU A 12 8.20 -6.09 6.62
C GLU A 12 7.04 -5.66 5.70
N ILE A 13 6.65 -4.38 5.77
CA ILE A 13 5.59 -3.83 4.92
C ILE A 13 5.98 -3.88 3.43
N GLN A 14 7.22 -3.51 3.07
CA GLN A 14 7.69 -3.58 1.69
C GLN A 14 7.73 -5.02 1.16
N SER A 15 8.13 -5.98 1.99
CA SER A 15 8.08 -7.40 1.66
C SER A 15 6.64 -7.87 1.40
N ALA A 16 5.70 -7.50 2.28
CA ALA A 16 4.29 -7.84 2.10
C ALA A 16 3.70 -7.22 0.82
N ILE A 17 4.05 -5.98 0.49
CA ILE A 17 3.63 -5.31 -0.75
C ILE A 17 4.21 -6.03 -1.98
N ALA A 18 5.47 -6.45 -1.94
CA ALA A 18 6.10 -7.20 -3.03
C ALA A 18 5.39 -8.55 -3.26
N GLN A 19 5.05 -9.26 -2.17
CA GLN A 19 4.27 -10.51 -2.25
C GLN A 19 2.88 -10.28 -2.84
N LEU A 20 2.17 -9.24 -2.41
CA LEU A 20 0.87 -8.86 -2.97
C LEU A 20 0.96 -8.58 -4.48
N ARG A 21 1.99 -7.84 -4.91
CA ARG A 21 2.20 -7.54 -6.33
C ARG A 21 2.46 -8.80 -7.14
N SER A 22 3.31 -9.70 -6.64
CA SER A 22 3.60 -10.98 -7.30
C SER A 22 2.34 -11.83 -7.46
N ALA A 23 1.53 -11.94 -6.39
CA ALA A 23 0.25 -12.64 -6.45
C ALA A 23 -0.71 -12.01 -7.47
N ALA A 24 -0.84 -10.69 -7.47
CA ALA A 24 -1.70 -9.97 -8.42
C ALA A 24 -1.27 -10.16 -9.89
N ILE A 25 0.03 -10.27 -10.17
CA ILE A 25 0.53 -10.58 -11.52
C ILE A 25 0.17 -12.01 -11.93
N LEU A 26 0.29 -12.98 -11.01
CA LEU A 26 -0.05 -14.38 -11.28
C LEU A 26 -1.57 -14.56 -11.52
N ASP A 27 -2.39 -13.78 -10.82
CA ASP A 27 -3.86 -13.82 -10.91
C ASP A 27 -4.42 -12.98 -12.08
N ASP A 28 -3.56 -12.33 -12.89
CA ASP A 28 -3.94 -11.36 -13.93
C ASP A 28 -4.89 -10.25 -13.39
N ASP A 29 -4.60 -9.75 -12.18
CA ASP A 29 -5.32 -8.66 -11.51
C ASP A 29 -4.51 -7.34 -11.62
N PRO A 30 -4.64 -6.59 -12.74
CA PRO A 30 -3.87 -5.37 -12.96
C PRO A 30 -4.21 -4.25 -11.96
N LEU A 31 -5.44 -4.23 -11.44
CA LEU A 31 -5.87 -3.22 -10.46
C LEU A 31 -5.16 -3.41 -9.12
N ARG A 32 -5.05 -4.67 -8.67
CA ARG A 32 -4.34 -5.01 -7.45
C ARG A 32 -2.83 -4.86 -7.61
N SER A 33 -2.28 -5.17 -8.79
CA SER A 33 -0.87 -4.96 -9.11
C SER A 33 -0.49 -3.47 -9.07
N GLU A 34 -1.30 -2.60 -9.68
CA GLU A 34 -1.10 -1.15 -9.65
C GLU A 34 -1.26 -0.58 -8.23
N SER A 35 -2.21 -1.10 -7.46
CA SER A 35 -2.36 -0.72 -6.05
C SER A 35 -1.13 -1.08 -5.21
N ALA A 36 -0.58 -2.28 -5.41
CA ALA A 36 0.66 -2.70 -4.74
C ALA A 36 1.84 -1.81 -5.13
N LYS A 37 1.96 -1.41 -6.41
CA LYS A 37 2.98 -0.46 -6.86
C LYS A 37 2.87 0.91 -6.17
N ARG A 38 1.65 1.45 -6.02
CA ARG A 38 1.41 2.72 -5.32
C ARG A 38 1.76 2.62 -3.83
N LEU A 39 1.38 1.53 -3.18
CA LEU A 39 1.79 1.25 -1.80
C LEU A 39 3.32 1.20 -1.68
N GLN A 40 4.00 0.54 -2.62
CA GLN A 40 5.45 0.44 -2.58
C GLN A 40 6.12 1.82 -2.64
N LEU A 41 5.64 2.72 -3.50
CA LEU A 41 6.11 4.10 -3.56
C LEU A 41 5.81 4.89 -2.28
N GLN A 42 4.66 4.64 -1.66
CA GLN A 42 4.23 5.33 -0.45
C GLN A 42 5.06 4.97 0.80
N PHE A 43 5.59 3.75 0.87
CA PHE A 43 6.46 3.30 1.96
C PHE A 43 7.96 3.39 1.64
N ALA A 44 8.33 3.83 0.44
CA ALA A 44 9.72 4.00 0.04
C ALA A 44 10.37 5.15 0.83
N GLY A 45 11.57 4.90 1.38
CA GLY A 45 12.38 5.93 2.04
C GLY A 45 11.87 6.40 3.41
N ILE A 46 10.87 5.75 3.99
CA ILE A 46 10.39 6.06 5.34
C ILE A 46 11.48 5.70 6.36
N THR A 47 11.84 6.66 7.20
CA THR A 47 12.86 6.46 8.25
C THR A 47 12.36 6.85 9.63
N THR A 48 11.24 7.56 9.72
CA THR A 48 10.69 8.03 11.00
C THR A 48 9.34 7.39 11.34
N SER A 49 9.05 7.32 12.64
CA SER A 49 7.77 6.77 13.11
C SER A 49 6.57 7.65 12.74
N GLN A 50 6.78 8.94 12.48
CA GLN A 50 5.74 9.86 12.05
C GLN A 50 5.36 9.65 10.58
N GLU A 51 6.36 9.51 9.71
CA GLU A 51 6.18 9.16 8.30
C GLU A 51 5.47 7.80 8.17
N LEU A 52 5.91 6.79 8.94
CA LEU A 52 5.29 5.48 8.94
C LEU A 52 3.79 5.55 9.29
N ARG A 53 3.42 6.29 10.34
CA ARG A 53 2.01 6.49 10.72
C ARG A 53 1.22 7.27 9.67
N ALA A 54 1.84 8.25 9.00
CA ALA A 54 1.19 9.01 7.93
C ALA A 54 0.93 8.12 6.70
N ALA A 55 1.93 7.34 6.29
CA ALA A 55 1.82 6.38 5.20
C ALA A 55 0.77 5.31 5.49
N ALA A 56 0.79 4.70 6.68
CA ALA A 56 -0.20 3.70 7.08
C ALA A 56 -1.64 4.25 7.03
N ARG A 57 -1.89 5.46 7.54
CA ARG A 57 -3.20 6.12 7.43
C ARG A 57 -3.60 6.40 5.98
N GLY A 58 -2.65 6.79 5.14
CA GLY A 58 -2.89 6.96 3.70
C GLY A 58 -3.28 5.64 3.02
N ALA A 59 -2.57 4.55 3.32
CA ALA A 59 -2.83 3.23 2.78
C ALA A 59 -4.20 2.69 3.23
N LEU A 60 -4.58 2.85 4.51
CA LEU A 60 -5.88 2.41 5.02
C LEU A 60 -7.07 3.14 4.36
N ARG A 61 -6.87 4.38 3.90
CA ARG A 61 -7.90 5.10 3.12
C ARG A 61 -8.18 4.45 1.77
N LEU A 62 -7.21 3.76 1.16
CA LEU A 62 -7.43 2.98 -0.06
C LEU A 62 -8.38 1.79 0.18
N TYR A 63 -8.54 1.35 1.43
CA TYR A 63 -9.42 0.25 1.81
C TYR A 63 -10.83 0.70 2.22
N SER A 64 -11.04 2.01 2.45
CA SER A 64 -12.27 2.56 3.07
C SER A 64 -13.50 2.60 2.15
N GLY A 65 -13.41 2.06 0.93
CA GLY A 65 -14.51 2.01 -0.06
C GLY A 65 -15.62 0.98 0.21
N GLY A 66 -15.58 0.24 1.32
CA GLY A 66 -16.61 -0.74 1.68
C GLY A 66 -16.49 -2.06 0.90
N MET A 67 -16.50 -3.18 1.62
CA MET A 67 -16.41 -4.55 1.08
C MET A 67 -15.26 -4.79 0.08
N GLY A 68 -14.02 -4.68 0.56
CA GLY A 68 -12.92 -5.53 0.11
C GLY A 68 -12.41 -5.32 -1.32
N SER A 69 -12.19 -4.07 -1.77
CA SER A 69 -11.60 -3.91 -3.09
C SER A 69 -10.59 -2.78 -3.22
N PHE A 70 -9.35 -3.17 -3.53
CA PHE A 70 -8.39 -2.35 -4.27
C PHE A 70 -8.93 -1.92 -5.66
N ARG A 71 -10.14 -2.35 -6.08
CA ARG A 71 -10.81 -1.85 -7.29
C ARG A 71 -10.94 -0.33 -7.29
N ASP A 72 -11.28 0.31 -6.18
CA ASP A 72 -11.51 1.76 -6.15
C ASP A 72 -10.22 2.59 -6.19
N ALA A 73 -9.07 2.01 -5.84
CA ALA A 73 -7.79 2.70 -5.96
C ALA A 73 -7.43 2.98 -7.43
N GLY A 74 -7.89 2.15 -8.37
CA GLY A 74 -7.75 2.38 -9.81
C GLY A 74 -8.68 3.47 -10.35
N THR A 75 -9.73 3.83 -9.62
CA THR A 75 -10.81 4.73 -10.06
C THR A 75 -10.67 6.13 -9.45
N SER A 76 -9.44 6.62 -9.26
CA SER A 76 -9.23 8.06 -9.09
C SER A 76 -9.45 8.72 -10.46
N LEU A 77 -10.73 8.89 -10.81
CA LEU A 77 -11.14 9.65 -11.97
C LEU A 77 -10.69 11.09 -11.77
N VAL A 78 -9.81 11.52 -12.67
CA VAL A 78 -9.75 12.88 -13.19
C VAL A 78 -11.10 13.57 -12.97
N THR A 79 -11.10 14.62 -12.15
CA THR A 79 -12.21 15.57 -12.07
C THR A 79 -11.95 16.61 -13.15
N PRO A 80 -12.68 16.64 -14.29
CA PRO A 80 -12.82 17.88 -15.02
C PRO A 80 -13.82 18.76 -14.27
N ARG A 81 -13.47 20.04 -14.16
CA ARG A 81 -14.35 21.12 -13.72
C ARG A 81 -15.62 21.20 -14.54
#